data_AF-A0A6J7RZD0-F1
#
_entry.id   AF-A0A6J7RZD0-F1
#
_cell.length_a   1.000
_cell.length_b   1.000
_cell.length_c   1.000
_cell.angle_alpha   90.00
_cell.angle_beta   90.00
_cell.angle_gamma   90.00
#
_symmetry.space_group_name_H-M   'P 1'
#
loop_
_entity.id
_entity.type
_entity.pdbx_description
1 polymer ?
#
loop_
_entity_poly.entity_id
_entity_poly.type
_entity_poly.pdbx_seq_one_letter_code
_entity_poly.pdbx_strand_id
1 'polypeptide(L)'
;MVGHGSILAFDETTDMRSLAQHLLRFGAHESCGKCFPCRIGLQRAYELFSDDEPVDRVALEELLETLELGSLCAHGSGMPAPIRSLLLHFPDELGLR
;
A
#
# COMPACT_ATOMS: atom_id res chain seq x y z
N MET A 1 13.91 -0.71 -3.32
CA MET A 1 14.84 -1.77 -2.86
C MET A 1 15.36 -2.54 -4.06
N VAL A 2 16.64 -2.92 -4.09
CA VAL A 2 17.20 -3.85 -5.11
C VAL A 2 16.96 -5.29 -4.64
N GLY A 3 15.71 -5.74 -4.75
CA GLY A 3 15.33 -7.14 -4.49
C GLY A 3 15.88 -8.08 -5.56
N HIS A 4 15.05 -8.89 -6.20
CA HIS A 4 15.48 -9.80 -7.28
C HIS A 4 16.03 -9.12 -8.56
N GLY A 5 16.19 -7.79 -8.57
CA GLY A 5 16.69 -7.02 -9.72
C GLY A 5 15.66 -6.72 -10.81
N SER A 6 14.38 -7.03 -10.57
CA SER A 6 13.29 -6.72 -11.49
C SER A 6 13.03 -5.22 -11.61
N ILE A 7 12.74 -4.76 -12.82
CA ILE A 7 12.37 -3.37 -13.13
C ILE A 7 11.01 -3.36 -13.80
N LEU A 8 10.10 -2.54 -13.30
CA LEU A 8 8.77 -2.28 -13.87
C LEU A 8 8.72 -0.80 -14.26
N ALA A 9 8.23 -0.52 -15.46
CA ALA A 9 8.06 0.84 -15.98
C ALA A 9 6.58 1.07 -16.31
N PHE A 10 6.07 2.23 -15.92
CA PHE A 10 4.71 2.69 -16.17
C PHE A 10 4.79 3.99 -16.96
N ASP A 11 3.91 4.15 -17.96
CA ASP A 11 3.80 5.39 -18.73
C ASP A 11 2.80 6.35 -18.08
N GLU A 12 2.63 7.53 -18.66
CA GLU A 12 1.69 8.56 -18.20
C GLU A 12 0.21 8.17 -18.30
N THR A 13 -0.13 7.04 -18.92
CA THR A 13 -1.52 6.56 -19.02
C THR A 13 -1.95 5.72 -17.82
N THR A 14 -0.99 5.38 -16.94
CA THR A 14 -1.24 4.56 -15.75
C THR A 14 -1.83 5.40 -14.64
N ASP A 15 -3.01 5.01 -14.15
CA ASP A 15 -3.59 5.61 -12.94
C ASP A 15 -2.87 5.13 -11.66
N MET A 16 -2.21 6.06 -10.97
CA MET A 16 -1.47 5.77 -9.75
C MET A 16 -2.36 5.37 -8.58
N ARG A 17 -3.63 5.82 -8.54
CA ARG A 17 -4.60 5.36 -7.54
C ARG A 17 -4.94 3.89 -7.74
N SER A 18 -5.23 3.49 -8.98
CA SER A 18 -5.45 2.09 -9.35
C SER A 18 -4.23 1.22 -9.04
N LEU A 19 -3.00 1.73 -9.26
CA LEU A 19 -1.78 1.02 -8.90
C LEU A 19 -1.65 0.81 -7.39
N ALA A 20 -1.90 1.85 -6.58
CA ALA A 20 -1.90 1.74 -5.11
C ALA A 20 -2.93 0.69 -4.64
N GLN A 21 -4.15 0.77 -5.17
CA GLN A 21 -5.22 -0.18 -4.87
C GLN A 21 -4.81 -1.62 -5.23
N HIS A 22 -4.20 -1.83 -6.40
CA HIS A 22 -3.76 -3.13 -6.85
C HIS A 22 -2.70 -3.73 -5.91
N LEU A 23 -1.70 -2.93 -5.53
CA LEU A 23 -0.65 -3.36 -4.60
C LEU A 23 -1.22 -3.75 -3.24
N LEU A 24 -2.12 -2.94 -2.69
CA LEU A 24 -2.76 -3.23 -1.40
C LEU A 24 -3.67 -4.46 -1.46
N ARG A 25 -4.40 -4.64 -2.56
CA ARG A 25 -5.20 -5.85 -2.82
C ARG A 25 -4.33 -7.09 -2.84
N PHE A 26 -3.19 -7.04 -3.55
CA PHE A 26 -2.20 -8.11 -3.56
C PHE A 26 -1.67 -8.41 -2.15
N GLY A 27 -1.28 -7.36 -1.42
CA GLY A 27 -0.79 -7.50 -0.04
C GLY A 27 -1.80 -8.18 0.88
N ALA A 28 -3.08 -7.79 0.79
CA ALA A 28 -4.17 -8.39 1.56
C ALA A 28 -4.42 -9.85 1.16
N HIS A 29 -4.44 -10.14 -0.14
CA HIS A 29 -4.70 -11.49 -0.67
C HIS A 29 -3.60 -12.50 -0.31
N GLU A 30 -2.33 -12.09 -0.45
CA GLU A 30 -1.17 -12.95 -0.19
C GLU A 30 -0.75 -12.99 1.29
N SER A 31 -1.55 -12.38 2.17
CA SER A 31 -1.30 -12.45 3.60
C SER A 31 -1.42 -13.88 4.10
N CYS A 32 -0.36 -14.43 4.69
CA CYS A 32 -0.39 -15.75 5.34
C CYS A 32 -1.28 -15.80 6.60
N GLY A 33 -1.80 -14.64 7.04
CA GLY A 33 -2.75 -14.53 8.14
C GLY A 33 -2.16 -14.62 9.56
N LYS A 34 -0.85 -14.75 9.71
CA LYS A 34 -0.20 -15.03 11.00
C LYS A 34 -0.14 -13.84 11.97
N CYS A 35 0.04 -12.61 11.47
CA CYS A 35 0.11 -11.41 12.31
C CYS A 35 -1.05 -10.45 11.99
N PHE A 36 -1.66 -9.88 13.03
CA PHE A 36 -2.82 -8.99 12.88
C PHE A 36 -2.53 -7.73 12.07
N PRO A 37 -1.38 -7.05 12.22
CA PRO A 37 -1.04 -5.90 11.38
C PRO A 37 -1.12 -6.23 9.89
N CYS A 38 -0.52 -7.34 9.45
CA CYS A 38 -0.57 -7.75 8.05
C CYS A 38 -1.94 -8.28 7.62
N ARG A 39 -2.60 -9.13 8.43
CA ARG A 39 -3.89 -9.76 8.06
C ARG A 39 -5.03 -8.77 7.95
N ILE A 40 -5.10 -7.82 8.88
CA ILE A 40 -6.21 -6.87 8.99
C ILE A 40 -5.80 -5.53 8.40
N GLY A 41 -4.59 -5.04 8.69
CA GLY A 41 -4.14 -3.73 8.24
C GLY A 41 -4.05 -3.59 6.72
N LEU A 42 -3.57 -4.60 5.99
CA LEU A 42 -3.55 -4.55 4.52
C LEU A 42 -4.94 -4.54 3.91
N GLN A 43 -5.88 -5.28 4.51
CA GLN A 43 -7.29 -5.25 4.08
C GLN A 43 -7.90 -3.86 4.32
N ARG A 44 -7.65 -3.24 5.48
CA ARG A 44 -8.10 -1.86 5.76
C ARG A 44 -7.49 -0.84 4.83
N ALA A 45 -6.19 -0.95 4.56
CA ALA A 45 -5.53 -0.07 3.61
C ALA A 45 -6.12 -0.23 2.20
N TYR A 46 -6.40 -1.45 1.75
CA TYR A 46 -7.09 -1.70 0.47
C TYR A 46 -8.50 -1.07 0.42
N GLU A 47 -9.26 -1.16 1.50
CA GLU A 47 -10.60 -0.56 1.61
C GLU A 47 -10.55 0.97 1.45
N LEU A 48 -9.54 1.65 2.02
CA LEU A 48 -9.36 3.10 1.86
C LEU A 48 -9.24 3.55 0.39
N PHE A 49 -8.71 2.71 -0.49
CA PHE A 49 -8.56 2.99 -1.92
C PHE A 49 -9.70 2.42 -2.78
N SER A 50 -10.57 1.58 -2.19
CA SER A 50 -11.66 0.93 -2.91
C SER A 50 -12.95 1.73 -2.89
N ASP A 51 -13.09 2.63 -1.94
CA ASP A 51 -14.16 3.61 -1.93
C ASP A 51 -13.82 4.76 -2.90
N ASP A 52 -14.85 5.31 -3.54
CA ASP A 52 -14.74 6.49 -4.42
C ASP A 52 -14.54 7.79 -3.61
N GLU A 53 -14.29 7.64 -2.31
CA GLU A 53 -14.05 8.70 -1.36
C GLU A 53 -12.57 9.08 -1.32
N PRO A 54 -12.24 10.32 -0.92
CA PRO A 54 -10.87 10.71 -0.69
C PRO A 54 -10.22 9.86 0.41
N VAL A 55 -9.00 9.40 0.14
CA VAL A 55 -8.20 8.59 1.07
C VAL A 55 -7.77 9.46 2.23
N ASP A 56 -8.11 9.03 3.45
CA ASP A 56 -7.65 9.68 4.68
C ASP A 56 -6.14 9.49 4.83
N ARG A 57 -5.36 10.56 4.62
CA ARG A 57 -3.91 10.47 4.63
C ARG A 57 -3.37 10.05 6.00
N VAL A 58 -3.98 10.55 7.08
CA VAL A 58 -3.52 10.27 8.45
C VAL A 58 -3.77 8.80 8.78
N ALA A 59 -5.00 8.32 8.54
CA ALA A 59 -5.32 6.92 8.80
C ALA A 59 -4.46 5.96 7.95
N LEU A 60 -4.18 6.32 6.70
CA LEU A 60 -3.28 5.54 5.85
C LEU A 60 -1.86 5.51 6.43
N GLU A 61 -1.27 6.66 6.80
CA GLU A 61 0.09 6.69 7.35
C GLU A 61 0.22 5.90 8.66
N GLU A 62 -0.77 5.96 9.55
CA GLU A 62 -0.81 5.16 10.78
C GLU A 62 -0.87 3.65 10.51
N LEU A 63 -1.64 3.23 9.50
CA LEU A 63 -1.68 1.83 9.06
C LEU A 63 -0.34 1.39 8.48
N LEU A 64 0.30 2.23 7.66
CA LEU A 64 1.60 1.94 7.05
C LEU A 64 2.69 1.80 8.12
N GLU A 65 2.71 2.66 9.14
CA GLU A 65 3.62 2.52 10.29
C GLU A 65 3.34 1.26 11.10
N THR A 66 2.07 0.94 11.36
CA THR A 66 1.67 -0.28 12.07
C THR A 66 2.12 -1.55 11.33
N LEU A 67 2.03 -1.54 10.00
CA LEU A 67 2.52 -2.63 9.15
C LEU A 67 4.03 -2.79 9.24
N GLU A 68 4.77 -1.67 9.18
CA GLU A 68 6.22 -1.64 9.21
C GLU A 68 6.77 -2.16 10.54
N LEU A 69 6.21 -1.71 11.67
CA LEU A 69 6.68 -2.05 13.01
C LEU A 69 6.09 -3.37 13.55
N GLY A 70 4.88 -3.73 13.13
CA GLY A 70 4.10 -4.81 13.73
C GLY A 70 4.07 -6.13 12.94
N SER A 71 4.59 -6.16 11.71
CA SER A 71 4.57 -7.36 10.87
C SER A 71 5.74 -8.30 11.16
N LEU A 72 5.45 -9.61 11.22
CA LEU A 72 6.46 -10.63 11.55
C LEU A 72 7.40 -11.00 10.39
N CYS A 73 7.09 -10.59 9.15
CA CYS A 73 7.90 -10.88 7.97
C CYS A 73 7.89 -9.71 6.98
N ALA A 74 8.78 -9.79 6.00
CA ALA A 74 8.98 -8.76 4.98
C ALA A 74 7.79 -8.54 4.03
N HIS A 75 6.83 -9.48 3.97
CA HIS A 75 5.58 -9.23 3.24
C HIS A 75 4.84 -8.06 3.89
N GLY A 76 4.45 -8.20 5.16
CA GLY A 76 3.73 -7.16 5.87
C GLY A 76 4.54 -5.88 6.08
N SER A 77 5.81 -5.99 6.51
CA SER A 77 6.64 -4.81 6.78
C SER A 77 7.18 -4.13 5.51
N GLY A 78 7.17 -4.82 4.37
CA GLY A 78 7.63 -4.30 3.08
C GLY A 78 6.54 -3.60 2.26
N MET A 79 5.26 -3.96 2.45
CA MET A 79 4.13 -3.32 1.76
C MET A 79 4.05 -1.79 1.92
N PRO A 80 4.46 -1.18 3.05
CA PRO A 80 4.48 0.27 3.18
C PRO A 80 5.37 1.02 2.18
N ALA A 81 6.48 0.43 1.77
CA ALA A 81 7.48 1.11 0.94
C ALA A 81 6.94 1.60 -0.41
N PRO A 82 6.27 0.77 -1.24
CA PRO A 82 5.70 1.25 -2.50
C PRO A 82 4.58 2.29 -2.30
N ILE A 83 3.75 2.14 -1.26
CA ILE A 83 2.65 3.09 -1.00
C ILE A 83 3.19 4.46 -0.55
N ARG A 84 4.20 4.48 0.32
CA ARG A 84 4.91 5.73 0.68
C ARG A 84 5.58 6.38 -0.52
N SER A 85 6.11 5.58 -1.46
CA SER A 85 6.69 6.11 -2.70
C SER A 85 5.64 6.78 -3.59
N LEU A 86 4.45 6.18 -3.72
CA LEU A 86 3.32 6.80 -4.42
C LEU A 86 2.86 8.09 -3.73
N LEU A 87 2.73 8.09 -2.40
CA LEU A 87 2.38 9.30 -1.62
C LEU A 87 3.39 10.43 -1.78
N LEU A 88 4.68 10.10 -1.96
CA LEU A 88 5.75 11.09 -2.11
C LEU A 88 5.81 11.68 -3.52
N HIS A 89 5.63 10.85 -4.55
CA HIS A 89 5.88 11.25 -5.94
C HIS A 89 4.62 11.58 -6.73
N PHE A 90 3.47 11.04 -6.35
CA PHE A 90 2.19 11.22 -7.04
C PHE A 90 1.04 11.60 -6.08
N PRO A 91 1.24 12.53 -5.12
CA PRO A 91 0.21 12.84 -4.11
C PRO A 91 -1.11 13.31 -4.72
N ASP A 92 -1.04 14.07 -5.83
CA ASP A 92 -2.20 14.65 -6.50
C ASP A 92 -3.07 13.61 -7.22
N GLU A 93 -2.50 12.46 -7.59
CA GLU A 93 -3.19 11.39 -8.30
C GLU A 93 -3.89 10.39 -7.36
N LEU A 94 -3.57 10.42 -6.06
CA LEU A 94 -4.11 9.45 -5.10
C LEU A 94 -5.47 9.85 -4.51
N GLY A 95 -5.92 11.08 -4.73
CA GLY A 95 -7.18 11.59 -4.18
C GLY A 95 -7.18 11.57 -2.66
N LEU A 96 -6.27 12.33 -2.05
CA LEU A 96 -6.06 12.41 -0.59
C LEU A 96 -6.95 13.49 0.05
N ARG A 97 -7.35 13.28 1.31
CA ARG A 97 -7.94 14.31 2.19
C ARG A 97 -7.18 14.45 3.51
#